data_AF-A0A6N2DVW6-F1
#
_entry.id   AF-A0A6N2DVW6-F1
#
_cell.length_a   1.000
_cell.length_b   1.000
_cell.length_c   1.000
_cell.angle_alpha   90.00
_cell.angle_beta   90.00
_cell.angle_gamma   90.00
#
_symmetry.space_group_name_H-M   'P 1'
#
loop_
_entity.id
_entity.type
_entity.pdbx_description
1 polymer ?
#
loop_
_entity_poly.entity_id
_entity_poly.type
_entity_poly.pdbx_seq_one_letter_code
_entity_poly.pdbx_strand_id
1 'polypeptide(L)'
;MAGDAGQFVNSLHREGSNMAMTTGRIAAATVIDLKREGKPMNGRNLSLYRKRLEDSYVMKDLRKYRDLPQVLHRNKQFVTTYPKLLAGAADTWFRVDGVDKRTKERQIIKSFLKGRSLRGIVGDALRLARAVR
;
A
#
# COMPACT_ATOMS: atom_id res chain seq x y z
N MET A 1 -16.68 -15.18 7.11
CA MET A 1 -15.72 -15.24 5.99
C MET A 1 -14.37 -14.73 6.51
N ALA A 2 -13.26 -15.31 6.09
CA ALA A 2 -11.90 -14.96 6.52
C ALA A 2 -10.93 -15.07 5.31
N GLY A 3 -9.75 -14.46 5.42
CA GLY A 3 -8.76 -14.39 4.35
C GLY A 3 -9.29 -13.78 3.05
N ASP A 4 -8.86 -14.32 1.92
CA ASP A 4 -9.18 -13.82 0.58
C ASP A 4 -10.68 -13.88 0.28
N ALA A 5 -11.41 -14.83 0.89
CA ALA A 5 -12.87 -14.90 0.81
C ALA A 5 -13.56 -13.70 1.49
N GLY A 6 -12.86 -13.01 2.39
CA GLY A 6 -13.27 -11.72 2.96
C GLY A 6 -12.62 -10.50 2.28
N GLN A 7 -11.90 -10.71 1.17
CA GLN A 7 -11.08 -9.69 0.48
C GLN A 7 -10.01 -9.05 1.37
N PHE A 8 -9.52 -9.76 2.37
CA PHE A 8 -8.48 -9.27 3.27
C PHE A 8 -7.08 -9.45 2.66
N VAL A 9 -6.80 -8.70 1.59
CA VAL A 9 -5.52 -8.77 0.87
C VAL A 9 -4.94 -7.37 0.70
N ASN A 10 -3.73 -7.17 1.24
CA ASN A 10 -2.92 -6.00 0.93
C ASN A 10 -1.86 -6.38 -0.12
N SER A 11 -2.24 -6.27 -1.39
CA SER A 11 -1.39 -6.65 -2.54
C SER A 11 -0.12 -5.80 -2.66
N LEU A 12 -0.10 -4.62 -2.05
CA LEU A 12 1.03 -3.68 -2.11
C LEU A 12 2.17 -4.10 -1.19
N HIS A 13 1.87 -4.62 0.00
CA HIS A 13 2.87 -5.14 0.94
C HIS A 13 3.09 -6.64 0.79
N ARG A 14 2.32 -7.31 -0.10
CA ARG A 14 2.30 -8.77 -0.27
C ARG A 14 1.94 -9.51 1.03
N GLU A 15 1.07 -8.92 1.85
CA GLU A 15 0.71 -9.43 3.18
C GLU A 15 -0.62 -10.21 3.20
N GLY A 16 -0.93 -10.97 2.14
CA GLY A 16 -2.16 -11.77 2.09
C GLY A 16 -2.24 -12.83 3.20
N SER A 17 -1.18 -13.63 3.38
CA SER A 17 -1.16 -14.72 4.35
C SER A 17 -1.27 -14.26 5.81
N ASN A 18 -0.64 -13.13 6.16
CA ASN A 18 -0.70 -12.58 7.52
C ASN A 18 -2.13 -12.10 7.87
N MET A 19 -2.79 -11.42 6.92
CA MET A 19 -4.18 -10.99 7.05
C MET A 19 -5.14 -12.18 7.09
N ALA A 20 -4.89 -13.22 6.28
CA ALA A 20 -5.68 -14.45 6.30
C ALA A 20 -5.59 -15.20 7.64
N MET A 21 -4.38 -15.40 8.17
CA MET A 21 -4.21 -16.04 9.48
C MET A 21 -4.86 -15.23 10.61
N THR A 22 -4.70 -13.90 10.58
CA THR A 22 -5.27 -13.02 11.61
C THR A 22 -6.79 -13.00 11.57
N THR A 23 -7.39 -12.87 10.40
CA THR A 23 -8.85 -12.88 10.22
C THR A 23 -9.46 -14.23 10.57
N GLY A 24 -8.76 -15.34 10.28
CA GLY A 24 -9.13 -16.69 10.70
C GLY A 24 -9.08 -16.87 12.22
N ARG A 25 -8.00 -16.43 12.88
CA ARG A 25 -7.87 -16.44 14.34
C ARG A 25 -8.98 -15.66 15.02
N ILE A 26 -9.29 -14.46 14.54
CA ILE A 26 -10.36 -13.62 15.10
C ILE A 26 -11.73 -14.30 14.91
N ALA A 27 -11.96 -14.96 13.77
CA ALA A 27 -13.20 -15.69 13.52
C ALA A 27 -13.37 -16.87 14.49
N ALA A 28 -12.31 -17.68 14.65
CA ALA A 28 -12.30 -18.81 15.58
C ALA A 28 -12.54 -18.34 17.03
N ALA A 29 -11.84 -17.29 17.46
CA ALA A 29 -12.02 -16.71 18.79
C ALA A 29 -13.46 -16.24 19.03
N THR A 30 -14.09 -15.59 18.05
CA THR A 30 -15.50 -15.17 18.16
C THR A 30 -16.44 -16.36 18.33
N VAL A 31 -16.26 -17.44 17.57
CA VAL A 31 -17.11 -18.64 17.69
C VAL A 31 -16.90 -19.32 19.05
N ILE A 32 -15.66 -19.44 19.52
CA ILE A 32 -15.34 -20.02 20.83
C ILE A 32 -16.00 -19.23 21.96
N ASP A 33 -15.88 -17.89 21.94
CA ASP A 33 -16.47 -17.04 22.97
C ASP A 33 -18.00 -17.13 22.99
N LEU A 34 -18.64 -17.07 21.81
CA LEU A 34 -20.10 -17.18 21.72
C LEU A 34 -20.60 -18.54 22.21
N LYS A 35 -19.89 -19.62 21.90
CA LYS A 35 -20.21 -20.97 22.38
C LYS A 35 -20.06 -21.07 23.89
N ARG A 36 -19.00 -20.51 24.46
CA ARG A 36 -18.77 -20.48 25.92
C ARG A 36 -19.85 -19.67 26.65
N GLU A 37 -20.34 -18.60 26.04
CA GLU A 37 -21.41 -17.75 26.57
C GLU A 37 -22.83 -18.31 26.34
N GLY A 38 -22.96 -19.48 25.71
CA GLY A 38 -24.26 -20.09 25.38
C GLY A 38 -25.09 -19.27 24.39
N LYS A 39 -24.45 -18.38 23.62
CA LYS A 39 -25.13 -17.47 22.70
C LYS A 39 -25.43 -18.15 21.36
N PRO A 40 -26.62 -17.93 20.78
CA PRO A 40 -26.95 -18.47 19.46
C PRO A 40 -26.08 -17.87 18.36
N MET A 41 -25.70 -18.66 17.36
CA MET A 41 -24.88 -18.25 16.22
C MET A 41 -25.70 -17.48 15.17
N ASN A 42 -26.32 -16.38 15.58
CA ASN A 42 -27.10 -15.50 14.72
C ASN A 42 -26.30 -14.27 14.29
N GLY A 43 -26.81 -13.53 13.29
CA GLY A 43 -26.12 -12.35 12.75
C GLY A 43 -25.81 -11.27 13.79
N ARG A 44 -26.67 -11.11 14.82
CA ARG A 44 -26.45 -10.16 15.92
C ARG A 44 -25.19 -10.52 16.72
N ASN A 45 -25.04 -11.79 17.08
CA ASN A 45 -23.88 -12.24 17.86
C ASN A 45 -22.60 -12.34 17.01
N LEU A 46 -22.72 -12.77 15.76
CA LEU A 46 -21.60 -12.82 14.81
C LEU A 46 -21.09 -11.43 14.41
N SER A 47 -21.86 -10.36 14.60
CA SER A 47 -21.39 -8.98 14.42
C SER A 47 -20.15 -8.64 15.29
N LEU A 48 -19.93 -9.38 16.38
CA LEU A 48 -18.73 -9.26 17.22
C LEU A 48 -17.45 -9.53 16.41
N TYR A 49 -17.49 -10.44 15.44
CA TYR A 49 -16.36 -10.69 14.54
C TYR A 49 -15.97 -9.42 13.77
N ARG A 50 -16.98 -8.73 13.22
CA ARG A 50 -16.77 -7.48 12.48
C ARG A 50 -16.17 -6.39 13.36
N LYS A 51 -16.68 -6.23 14.59
CA LYS A 51 -16.14 -5.27 15.55
C LYS A 51 -14.66 -5.54 15.86
N ARG A 52 -14.32 -6.80 16.15
CA ARG A 52 -12.93 -7.21 16.41
C ARG A 52 -12.01 -7.01 15.20
N LEU A 53 -12.52 -7.22 13.97
CA LEU A 53 -11.78 -6.91 12.77
C LEU A 53 -11.54 -5.39 12.62
N GLU A 54 -12.56 -4.57 12.86
CA GLU A 54 -12.47 -3.11 12.78
C GLU A 54 -11.43 -2.54 13.76
N ASP A 55 -11.28 -3.16 14.94
CA ASP A 55 -10.29 -2.82 15.96
C ASP A 55 -8.86 -3.31 15.62
N SER A 56 -8.74 -4.33 14.77
CA SER A 56 -7.46 -4.94 14.37
C SER A 56 -6.68 -4.10 13.34
N TYR A 57 -5.40 -4.42 13.17
CA TYR A 57 -4.56 -3.79 12.14
C TYR A 57 -5.05 -4.09 10.71
N VAL A 58 -5.70 -5.25 10.49
CA VAL A 58 -6.17 -5.69 9.17
C VAL A 58 -7.05 -4.64 8.51
N MET A 59 -8.06 -4.13 9.23
CA MET A 59 -8.97 -3.13 8.68
C MET A 59 -8.33 -1.73 8.58
N LYS A 60 -7.36 -1.42 9.44
CA LYS A 60 -6.61 -0.15 9.38
C LYS A 60 -5.75 -0.10 8.11
N ASP A 61 -5.05 -1.19 7.81
CA ASP A 61 -4.15 -1.29 6.66
C ASP A 61 -4.92 -1.33 5.34
N LEU A 62 -6.02 -2.10 5.28
CA LEU A 62 -6.87 -2.12 4.08
C LEU A 62 -7.48 -0.75 3.77
N ARG A 63 -7.85 0.03 4.80
CA ARG A 63 -8.33 1.41 4.62
C ARG A 63 -7.23 2.32 4.08
N LYS A 64 -6.03 2.25 4.64
CA LYS A 64 -4.88 3.07 4.25
C LYS A 64 -4.51 2.93 2.77
N TYR A 65 -4.66 1.73 2.20
CA TYR A 65 -4.22 1.42 0.84
C TYR A 65 -5.36 1.25 -0.17
N ARG A 66 -6.61 1.48 0.22
CA ARG A 66 -7.80 1.23 -0.62
C ARG A 66 -7.72 1.92 -1.98
N ASP A 67 -7.25 3.16 -2.01
CA ASP A 67 -7.29 4.00 -3.21
C ASP A 67 -5.98 3.93 -4.03
N LEU A 68 -4.92 3.33 -3.46
CA LEU A 68 -3.60 3.28 -4.07
C LEU A 68 -3.55 2.49 -5.40
N PRO A 69 -4.17 1.31 -5.54
CA PRO A 69 -4.18 0.59 -6.81
C PRO A 69 -4.80 1.41 -7.95
N GLN A 70 -5.88 2.14 -7.68
CA GLN A 70 -6.54 2.96 -8.68
C GLN A 70 -5.69 4.17 -9.08
N VAL A 71 -4.99 4.78 -8.12
CA VAL A 71 -4.06 5.88 -8.39
C VAL A 71 -2.89 5.39 -9.25
N LEU A 72 -2.30 4.24 -8.95
CA LEU A 72 -1.23 3.64 -9.76
C LEU A 72 -1.70 3.31 -11.18
N HIS A 73 -2.91 2.76 -11.34
CA HIS A 73 -3.46 2.42 -12.65
C HIS A 73 -3.72 3.67 -13.52
N ARG A 74 -4.27 4.74 -12.92
CA ARG A 74 -4.51 6.02 -13.61
C ARG A 74 -3.22 6.78 -13.93
N ASN A 75 -2.16 6.55 -13.17
CA ASN A 75 -0.89 7.26 -13.24
C ASN A 75 0.25 6.32 -13.62
N LYS A 76 0.26 5.87 -14.89
CA LYS A 76 1.24 4.90 -15.42
C LYS A 76 2.70 5.33 -15.21
N GLN A 77 2.97 6.63 -15.08
CA GLN A 77 4.31 7.16 -14.84
C GLN A 77 5.00 6.57 -13.60
N PHE A 78 4.26 6.11 -12.59
CA PHE A 78 4.83 5.46 -11.40
C PHE A 78 5.48 4.11 -11.70
N VAL A 79 5.06 3.42 -12.77
CA VAL A 79 5.61 2.13 -13.18
C VAL A 79 6.38 2.20 -14.51
N THR A 80 6.36 3.34 -15.21
CA THR A 80 7.07 3.53 -16.49
C THR A 80 8.20 4.55 -16.40
N THR A 81 7.87 5.82 -16.12
CA THR A 81 8.80 6.95 -16.22
C THR A 81 9.69 7.07 -14.99
N TYR A 82 9.10 7.04 -13.79
CA TYR A 82 9.85 7.22 -12.54
C TYR A 82 10.91 6.13 -12.29
N PRO A 83 10.64 4.83 -12.52
CA PRO A 83 11.67 3.80 -12.38
C PRO A 83 12.88 4.04 -13.28
N LYS A 84 12.66 4.46 -14.54
CA LYS A 84 13.73 4.78 -15.48
C LYS A 84 14.54 6.01 -15.04
N LEU A 85 13.87 7.06 -14.56
CA LEU A 85 14.53 8.26 -14.06
C LEU A 85 15.36 7.98 -12.80
N LEU A 86 14.84 7.19 -11.88
CA LEU A 86 15.56 6.78 -10.66
C LEU A 86 16.76 5.90 -10.99
N ALA A 87 16.61 4.93 -11.89
CA ALA A 87 17.72 4.10 -12.33
C ALA A 87 18.84 4.93 -12.99
N GLY A 88 18.49 5.85 -13.88
CA GLY A 88 19.47 6.76 -14.50
C GLY A 88 20.13 7.71 -13.49
N ALA A 89 19.39 8.18 -12.49
CA ALA A 89 19.94 9.00 -11.43
C ALA A 89 20.90 8.21 -10.52
N ALA A 90 20.56 6.97 -10.18
CA ALA A 90 21.45 6.08 -9.43
C ALA A 90 22.73 5.79 -10.21
N ASP A 91 22.64 5.47 -11.51
CA ASP A 91 23.82 5.29 -12.37
C ASP A 91 24.70 6.54 -12.36
N THR A 92 24.12 7.72 -12.60
CA THR A 92 24.86 9.00 -12.60
C THR A 92 25.50 9.29 -11.24
N TRP A 93 24.79 9.01 -10.15
CA TRP A 93 25.26 9.29 -8.79
C TRP A 93 26.41 8.38 -8.36
N PHE A 94 26.30 7.07 -8.65
CA PHE A 94 27.28 6.07 -8.21
C PHE A 94 28.44 5.86 -9.17
N ARG A 95 28.33 6.31 -10.43
CA ARG A 95 29.43 6.25 -11.40
C ARG A 95 30.62 7.09 -10.92
N VAL A 96 31.81 6.50 -10.91
CA VAL A 96 33.06 7.19 -10.55
C VAL A 96 33.82 7.52 -11.84
N ASP A 97 33.68 8.76 -12.30
CA ASP A 97 34.16 9.26 -13.60
C ASP A 97 34.91 10.60 -13.49
N GLY A 98 35.24 11.04 -12.26
CA GLY A 98 35.94 12.29 -12.00
C GLY A 98 35.08 13.55 -12.14
N VAL A 99 33.79 13.44 -12.49
CA VAL A 99 32.86 14.57 -12.55
C VAL A 99 32.44 14.99 -11.14
N ASP A 100 32.41 16.29 -10.89
CA ASP A 100 32.04 16.85 -9.59
C ASP A 100 30.57 16.57 -9.24
N LYS A 101 30.28 16.53 -7.93
CA LYS A 101 28.94 16.20 -7.43
C LYS A 101 27.86 17.20 -7.87
N ARG A 102 28.17 18.50 -7.98
CA ARG A 102 27.18 19.51 -8.38
C ARG A 102 26.76 19.32 -9.83
N THR A 103 27.69 18.97 -10.70
CA THR A 103 27.38 18.66 -12.10
C THR A 103 26.49 17.43 -12.21
N LYS A 104 26.74 16.38 -11.41
CA LYS A 104 25.88 15.19 -11.32
C LYS A 104 24.47 15.52 -10.83
N GLU A 105 24.34 16.31 -9.77
CA GLU A 105 23.04 16.78 -9.26
C GLU A 105 22.25 17.54 -10.34
N ARG A 106 22.91 18.46 -11.06
CA ARG A 106 22.28 19.20 -12.16
C ARG A 106 21.82 18.28 -13.29
N GLN A 107 22.61 17.27 -13.65
CA GLN A 107 22.25 16.28 -14.67
C GLN A 107 21.04 15.44 -14.26
N ILE A 108 20.97 15.05 -12.98
CA ILE A 108 19.81 14.34 -12.41
C ILE A 108 18.57 15.23 -12.49
N ILE A 109 18.64 16.45 -11.97
CA ILE A 109 17.50 17.40 -11.99
C ILE A 109 17.03 17.63 -13.44
N LYS A 110 17.95 17.86 -14.36
CA LYS A 110 17.63 18.08 -15.78
C LYS A 110 16.93 16.86 -16.40
N SER A 111 17.40 15.65 -16.09
CA SER A 111 16.79 14.40 -16.56
C SER A 111 15.37 14.23 -16.02
N PHE A 112 15.14 14.55 -14.74
CA PHE A 112 13.80 14.53 -14.13
C PHE A 112 12.85 15.53 -14.78
N LEU A 113 13.28 16.78 -14.96
CA LEU A 113 12.47 17.84 -15.59
C LEU A 113 12.19 17.56 -17.08
N LYS A 114 13.09 16.86 -17.78
CA LYS A 114 12.89 16.42 -19.16
C LYS A 114 11.91 15.24 -19.25
N GLY A 115 11.97 14.31 -18.30
CA GLY A 115 11.07 13.14 -18.26
C GLY A 115 9.66 13.46 -17.74
N ARG A 116 9.51 14.48 -16.89
CA ARG A 116 8.23 14.92 -16.33
C ARG A 116 8.28 16.40 -15.98
N SER A 117 7.25 17.16 -16.35
CA SER A 117 7.16 18.58 -15.98
C SER A 117 7.12 18.76 -14.45
N LEU A 118 7.69 19.85 -13.94
CA LEU A 118 7.72 20.14 -12.50
C LEU A 118 6.32 20.12 -11.87
N ARG A 119 5.33 20.72 -12.55
CA ARG A 119 3.92 20.68 -12.14
C ARG A 119 3.38 19.25 -12.09
N GLY A 120 3.78 18.42 -13.06
CA GLY A 120 3.45 16.99 -13.09
C GLY A 120 4.03 16.25 -11.89
N ILE A 121 5.31 16.48 -11.55
CA ILE A 121 5.98 15.85 -10.40
C ILE A 121 5.28 16.21 -9.09
N VAL A 122 4.99 17.50 -8.87
CA VAL A 122 4.29 17.95 -7.66
C VAL A 122 2.87 17.39 -7.60
N GLY A 123 2.15 17.39 -8.72
CA GLY A 123 0.81 16.81 -8.79
C GLY A 123 0.79 15.31 -8.52
N ASP A 124 1.79 14.58 -9.03
CA ASP A 124 1.94 13.14 -8.81
C ASP A 124 2.26 12.82 -7.34
N ALA A 125 3.12 13.61 -6.70
CA ALA A 125 3.41 13.49 -5.26
C ALA A 125 2.16 13.71 -4.40
N LEU A 126 1.36 14.75 -4.70
CA LEU A 126 0.11 15.02 -3.98
C LEU A 126 -0.93 13.91 -4.16
N ARG A 127 -1.02 13.34 -5.38
CA ARG A 127 -1.94 12.21 -5.66
C ARG A 127 -1.53 10.96 -4.89
N LEU A 128 -0.25 10.63 -4.84
CA LEU A 128 0.24 9.52 -4.03
C LEU A 128 0.01 9.75 -2.53
N ALA A 129 0.33 10.94 -2.02
CA ALA A 129 0.14 11.27 -0.61
C ALA A 129 -1.34 11.13 -0.19
N ARG A 130 -2.28 11.54 -1.04
CA ARG A 130 -3.72 11.37 -0.80
C ARG A 130 -4.18 9.91 -0.86
N ALA A 131 -3.49 9.08 -1.64
CA ALA A 131 -3.86 7.67 -1.84
C ALA A 131 -3.40 6.74 -0.71
N VAL A 132 -2.51 7.21 0.18
CA VAL A 132 -1.88 6.45 1.26
C VAL A 132 -2.37 6.94 2.64
N ARG A 133 -3.61 7.41 2.73
CA ARG A 133 -4.19 8.03 3.93
C ARG A 133 -5.02 7.06 4.75
#